data_AF-A0A846RVJ9-F1
#
_entry.id   AF-A0A846RVJ9-F1
#
_cell.length_a   1.000
_cell.length_b   1.000
_cell.length_c   1.000
_cell.angle_alpha   90.00
_cell.angle_beta   90.00
_cell.angle_gamma   90.00
#
_symmetry.space_group_name_H-M   'P 1'
#
loop_
_entity.id
_entity.type
_entity.pdbx_description
1 polymer ?
#
loop_
_entity_poly.entity_id
_entity_poly.type
_entity_poly.pdbx_seq_one_letter_code
_entity_poly.pdbx_strand_id
1 'polypeptide(L)'
;MRGKLMICGGAVAAAVVGKRVLDARSKQASHSDEPRWNSVTVELSPEEIAPGGSYPQPLADLGNAVDIRMIPGPGSWGTELGARPKAGASRTSVGKLKQDVRRALRQSKTLLEAGEILRDEPKPHGKRPSTPTGKLVDAWEKRAQGGGYL
;
A
#
# COMPACT_ATOMS: atom_id res chain seq x y z
N MET A 1 22.88 -6.70 -62.20
CA MET A 1 23.74 -5.90 -61.30
C MET A 1 23.06 -4.54 -61.18
N ARG A 2 22.60 -3.94 -60.07
CA ARG A 2 22.83 -3.91 -58.60
C ARG A 2 21.45 -3.50 -58.01
N GLY A 3 20.94 -3.83 -56.82
CA GLY A 3 21.52 -4.04 -55.49
C GLY A 3 20.85 -3.07 -54.48
N LYS A 4 20.00 -3.62 -53.58
CA LYS A 4 19.30 -3.11 -52.36
C LYS A 4 19.72 -1.78 -51.68
N LEU A 5 18.75 -1.09 -51.02
CA LEU A 5 18.74 -0.69 -49.58
C LEU A 5 17.37 -0.02 -49.23
N MET A 6 16.59 -0.55 -48.26
CA MET A 6 16.47 -0.13 -46.84
C MET A 6 15.60 1.13 -46.62
N ILE A 7 14.84 1.35 -45.53
CA ILE A 7 14.70 0.79 -44.18
C ILE A 7 13.25 1.07 -43.72
N CYS A 8 12.70 0.19 -42.87
CA CYS A 8 11.42 0.32 -42.17
C CYS A 8 11.36 1.60 -41.32
N GLY A 9 10.31 2.41 -41.49
CA GLY A 9 9.99 3.56 -40.65
C GLY A 9 9.58 3.13 -39.24
N GLY A 10 10.37 3.54 -38.25
CA GLY A 10 10.25 3.16 -36.85
C GLY A 10 9.12 3.85 -36.09
N ALA A 11 8.67 3.15 -35.05
CA ALA A 11 7.65 3.54 -34.10
C ALA A 11 7.98 4.84 -33.36
N VAL A 12 7.14 5.87 -33.54
CA VAL A 12 7.12 7.07 -32.69
C VAL A 12 5.77 7.15 -32.00
N ALA A 13 5.54 6.29 -31.01
CA ALA A 13 4.33 6.33 -30.18
C ALA A 13 4.58 6.07 -28.68
N ALA A 14 5.84 5.94 -28.24
CA ALA A 14 6.16 5.58 -26.85
C ALA A 14 6.53 6.76 -25.93
N ALA A 15 6.73 7.97 -26.46
CA ALA A 15 7.30 9.07 -25.68
C ALA A 15 6.29 9.83 -24.79
N VAL A 16 5.00 9.87 -25.16
CA VAL A 16 4.00 10.66 -24.42
C VAL A 16 3.51 9.94 -23.15
N VAL A 17 3.48 8.61 -23.15
CA VAL A 17 3.06 7.80 -21.99
C VAL A 17 4.11 7.85 -20.87
N GLY A 18 5.40 7.81 -21.21
CA GLY A 18 6.49 7.86 -20.22
C GLY A 18 6.50 9.18 -19.42
N LYS A 19 6.16 10.30 -20.06
CA LYS A 19 6.17 11.62 -19.40
C LYS A 19 5.06 11.75 -18.35
N ARG A 20 3.89 11.14 -18.54
CA ARG A 20 2.81 11.14 -17.53
C ARG A 20 3.15 10.29 -16.31
N VAL A 21 3.78 9.13 -16.50
CA VAL A 21 4.24 8.27 -15.40
C VAL A 21 5.38 8.92 -14.63
N LEU A 22 6.30 9.60 -15.32
CA LEU A 22 7.39 10.34 -14.71
C LEU A 22 6.90 11.63 -14.02
N ASP A 23 5.93 12.35 -14.57
CA ASP A 23 5.32 13.52 -13.92
C ASP A 23 4.45 13.15 -12.71
N ALA A 24 3.80 11.97 -12.75
CA ALA A 24 3.14 11.40 -11.58
C ALA A 24 4.16 11.04 -10.48
N ARG A 25 5.38 10.60 -10.86
CA ARG A 25 6.48 10.35 -9.91
C ARG A 25 7.24 11.61 -9.49
N SER A 26 7.31 12.66 -10.29
CA SER A 26 8.06 13.89 -9.97
C SER A 26 7.29 14.83 -9.04
N LYS A 27 5.94 14.86 -9.13
CA LYS A 27 5.10 15.50 -8.09
C LYS A 27 5.24 14.84 -6.71
N GLN A 28 5.79 13.62 -6.65
CA GLN A 28 6.03 12.87 -5.41
C GLN A 28 7.23 13.39 -4.58
N ALA A 29 7.99 14.35 -5.11
CA ALA A 29 9.15 14.96 -4.44
C ALA A 29 8.96 16.45 -4.09
N SER A 30 7.73 16.96 -4.06
CA SER A 30 7.46 18.21 -3.34
C SER A 30 7.39 17.92 -1.85
N HIS A 31 8.11 18.71 -1.07
CA HIS A 31 8.17 18.62 0.39
C HIS A 31 6.87 19.17 0.98
N SER A 32 5.74 18.50 0.73
CA SER A 32 4.51 18.76 1.45
C SER A 32 4.52 17.93 2.74
N ASP A 33 4.25 18.58 3.87
CA ASP A 33 4.01 17.92 5.17
C ASP A 33 2.71 17.07 5.17
N GLU A 34 2.07 16.90 4.00
CA GLU A 34 0.87 16.10 3.88
C GLU A 34 1.17 14.58 3.96
N PRO A 35 0.34 13.83 4.70
CA PRO A 35 0.43 12.38 4.74
C PRO A 35 0.32 11.76 3.34
N ARG A 36 1.26 10.88 2.99
CA ARG A 36 1.26 10.14 1.73
C ARG A 36 0.21 9.03 1.72
N TRP A 37 -0.36 8.77 0.55
CA TRP A 37 -1.24 7.62 0.29
C TRP A 37 -0.49 6.30 0.48
N ASN A 38 -1.15 5.35 1.16
CA ASN A 38 -0.80 3.93 1.11
C ASN A 38 -1.90 3.24 0.32
N SER A 39 -1.55 2.31 -0.57
CA SER A 39 -2.53 1.59 -1.38
C SER A 39 -2.25 0.10 -1.48
N VAL A 40 -3.32 -0.64 -1.74
CA VAL A 40 -3.31 -2.06 -2.10
C VAL A 40 -4.20 -2.25 -3.32
N THR A 41 -3.87 -3.22 -4.17
CA THR A 41 -4.74 -3.63 -5.28
C THR A 41 -5.57 -4.82 -4.81
N VAL A 42 -6.87 -4.74 -5.01
CA VAL A 42 -7.83 -5.82 -4.75
C VAL A 42 -8.44 -6.26 -6.07
N GLU A 43 -8.55 -7.57 -6.31
CA GLU A 43 -9.13 -8.17 -7.52
C GLU A 43 -10.68 -8.09 -7.53
N LEU A 44 -11.22 -6.92 -7.20
CA LEU A 44 -12.65 -6.63 -7.17
C LEU A 44 -12.93 -5.25 -7.76
N SER A 45 -14.13 -5.04 -8.30
CA SER A 45 -14.62 -3.73 -8.71
C SER A 45 -14.87 -2.80 -7.52
N PRO A 46 -14.94 -1.47 -7.71
CA PRO A 46 -15.26 -0.54 -6.62
C PRO A 46 -16.59 -0.85 -5.92
N GLU A 47 -17.59 -1.30 -6.68
CA GLU A 47 -18.93 -1.65 -6.19
C GLU A 47 -18.91 -2.90 -5.31
N GLU A 48 -18.05 -3.87 -5.63
CA GLU A 48 -17.84 -5.08 -4.81
C GLU A 48 -17.02 -4.79 -3.55
N ILE A 49 -16.09 -3.85 -3.61
CA ILE A 49 -15.26 -3.44 -2.46
C ILE A 49 -16.06 -2.64 -1.44
N ALA A 50 -16.94 -1.74 -1.91
CA ALA A 50 -17.78 -0.91 -1.05
C ALA A 50 -19.26 -0.97 -1.46
N PRO A 51 -19.94 -2.12 -1.22
CA PRO A 51 -21.36 -2.26 -1.52
C PRO A 51 -22.16 -1.19 -0.78
N GLY A 52 -22.98 -0.44 -1.50
CA GLY A 52 -23.77 0.66 -0.92
C GLY A 52 -22.93 1.78 -0.29
N GLY A 53 -21.66 1.93 -0.68
CA GLY A 53 -20.74 2.95 -0.16
C GLY A 53 -20.12 2.61 1.20
N SER A 54 -20.35 1.40 1.73
CA SER A 54 -19.78 0.98 3.01
C SER A 54 -18.44 0.28 2.80
N TYR A 55 -17.37 0.83 3.36
CA TYR A 55 -16.04 0.24 3.26
C TYR A 55 -15.91 -1.05 4.09
N PRO A 56 -14.94 -1.93 3.76
CA PRO A 56 -14.65 -3.10 4.57
C PRO A 56 -14.33 -2.73 6.02
N GLN A 57 -14.80 -3.54 6.98
CA GLN A 57 -14.73 -3.23 8.42
C GLN A 57 -13.38 -2.68 8.89
N PRO A 58 -12.21 -3.28 8.55
CA PRO A 58 -10.92 -2.77 9.04
C PRO A 58 -10.62 -1.32 8.62
N LEU A 59 -11.12 -0.88 7.46
CA LEU A 59 -11.04 0.50 7.01
C LEU A 59 -12.15 1.37 7.60
N ALA A 60 -13.36 0.83 7.72
CA ALA A 60 -14.48 1.53 8.36
C ALA A 60 -14.17 1.91 9.82
N ASP A 61 -13.44 1.07 10.55
CA ASP A 61 -12.99 1.29 11.93
C ASP A 61 -12.09 2.52 12.08
N LEU A 62 -11.38 2.93 11.01
CA LEU A 62 -10.57 4.16 11.00
C LEU A 62 -11.44 5.42 10.86
N GLY A 63 -12.65 5.26 10.33
CA GLY A 63 -13.66 6.30 10.19
C GLY A 63 -13.12 7.61 9.63
N ASN A 64 -13.46 8.70 10.30
CA ASN A 64 -13.10 10.05 9.87
C ASN A 64 -11.64 10.45 10.11
N ALA A 65 -10.78 9.56 10.63
CA ALA A 65 -9.37 9.85 10.84
C ALA A 65 -8.56 9.79 9.52
N VAL A 66 -9.12 9.17 8.48
CA VAL A 66 -8.44 8.93 7.20
C VAL A 66 -9.25 9.44 6.00
N ASP A 67 -8.54 9.78 4.93
CA ASP A 67 -9.11 9.88 3.59
C ASP A 67 -8.98 8.51 2.91
N ILE A 68 -10.03 8.08 2.20
CA ILE A 68 -10.05 6.84 1.43
C ILE A 68 -10.30 7.18 -0.04
N ARG A 69 -9.64 6.47 -0.95
CA ARG A 69 -9.84 6.57 -2.39
C ARG A 69 -9.91 5.19 -3.02
N MET A 70 -10.67 5.07 -4.11
CA MET A 70 -10.70 3.88 -4.96
C MET A 70 -10.45 4.30 -6.41
N ILE A 71 -9.51 3.65 -7.07
CA ILE A 71 -9.17 3.90 -8.47
C ILE A 71 -9.28 2.58 -9.23
N PRO A 72 -10.24 2.42 -10.15
CA PRO A 72 -10.32 1.23 -10.99
C PRO A 72 -9.03 1.02 -11.78
N GLY A 73 -8.50 -0.19 -11.75
CA GLY A 73 -7.37 -0.61 -12.57
C GLY A 73 -7.76 -0.69 -14.05
N PRO A 74 -6.82 -0.43 -14.97
CA PRO A 74 -7.08 -0.60 -16.40
C PRO A 74 -7.28 -2.09 -16.72
N GLY A 75 -8.35 -2.41 -17.47
CA GLY A 75 -8.60 -3.76 -18.00
C GLY A 75 -8.65 -4.86 -16.93
N SER A 76 -9.77 -5.02 -16.23
CA SER A 76 -10.04 -6.09 -15.24
C SER A 76 -8.93 -6.38 -14.20
N TRP A 77 -7.96 -5.48 -13.97
CA TRP A 77 -6.88 -5.65 -12.98
C TRP A 77 -7.30 -5.34 -11.54
N GLY A 78 -8.61 -5.30 -11.28
CA GLY A 78 -9.18 -4.94 -9.99
C GLY A 78 -9.16 -3.43 -9.71
N THR A 79 -9.14 -3.06 -8.44
CA THR A 79 -9.23 -1.67 -7.97
C THR A 79 -8.08 -1.36 -7.01
N GLU A 80 -7.42 -0.22 -7.21
CA GLU A 80 -6.48 0.34 -6.23
C GLU A 80 -7.27 1.00 -5.09
N LEU A 81 -7.21 0.40 -3.90
CA LEU A 81 -7.77 0.92 -2.67
C LEU A 81 -6.69 1.65 -1.88
N GLY A 82 -6.84 2.96 -1.71
CA GLY A 82 -5.87 3.81 -1.04
C GLY A 82 -6.43 4.47 0.21
N ALA A 83 -5.59 4.62 1.24
CA ALA A 83 -5.91 5.39 2.44
C ALA A 83 -4.72 6.23 2.92
N ARG A 84 -5.01 7.41 3.49
CA ARG A 84 -4.03 8.26 4.18
C ARG A 84 -4.64 8.90 5.43
N PRO A 85 -3.83 9.20 6.46
CA PRO A 85 -4.25 10.12 7.52
C PRO A 85 -4.77 11.45 6.96
N LYS A 86 -5.82 12.01 7.56
CA LYS A 86 -6.30 13.35 7.17
C LYS A 86 -5.25 14.43 7.44
N ALA A 87 -5.28 15.48 6.63
CA ALA A 87 -4.47 16.67 6.84
C ALA A 87 -4.82 17.31 8.21
N GLY A 88 -3.81 17.87 8.89
CA GLY A 88 -3.98 18.50 10.21
C GLY A 88 -3.85 17.56 11.41
N ALA A 89 -3.66 16.25 11.20
CA ALA A 89 -3.31 15.34 12.28
C ALA A 89 -1.91 15.67 12.86
N SER A 90 -1.77 15.66 14.19
CA SER A 90 -0.48 15.87 14.86
C SER A 90 0.56 14.84 14.42
N ARG A 91 1.84 15.24 14.28
CA ARG A 91 2.93 14.36 13.79
C ARG A 91 3.01 13.02 14.54
N THR A 92 2.83 13.02 15.86
CA THR A 92 2.82 11.81 16.69
C THR A 92 1.64 10.90 16.37
N SER A 93 0.45 11.49 16.14
CA SER A 93 -0.74 10.75 15.74
C SER A 93 -0.62 10.17 14.33
N VAL A 94 0.03 10.88 13.40
CA VAL A 94 0.29 10.42 12.02
C VAL A 94 1.15 9.16 12.01
N GLY A 95 2.16 9.05 12.89
CA GLY A 95 3.03 7.88 12.97
C GLY A 95 2.25 6.60 13.29
N LYS A 96 1.47 6.62 14.38
CA LYS A 96 0.60 5.49 14.78
C LYS A 96 -0.48 5.22 13.73
N LEU A 97 -1.16 6.27 13.26
CA LEU A 97 -2.24 6.14 12.28
C LEU A 97 -1.73 5.58 10.95
N LYS A 98 -0.49 5.88 10.54
CA LYS A 98 0.12 5.27 9.34
C LYS A 98 0.35 3.76 9.49
N GLN A 99 0.67 3.28 10.69
CA GLN A 99 0.73 1.84 10.95
C GLN A 99 -0.66 1.23 10.94
N ASP A 100 -1.64 1.89 11.56
CA ASP A 100 -3.04 1.45 11.59
C ASP A 100 -3.64 1.40 10.17
N VAL A 101 -3.37 2.40 9.32
CA VAL A 101 -3.76 2.43 7.89
C VAL A 101 -3.17 1.25 7.12
N ARG A 102 -1.86 0.97 7.26
CA ARG A 102 -1.22 -0.14 6.56
C ARG A 102 -1.79 -1.48 6.99
N ARG A 103 -2.07 -1.64 8.29
CA ARG A 103 -2.70 -2.85 8.83
C ARG A 103 -4.12 -3.01 8.31
N ALA A 104 -4.94 -1.96 8.37
CA ALA A 104 -6.31 -1.95 7.87
C ALA A 104 -6.38 -2.29 6.37
N LEU A 105 -5.56 -1.66 5.52
CA LEU A 105 -5.52 -1.95 4.08
C LEU A 105 -5.18 -3.42 3.79
N ARG A 106 -4.18 -3.99 4.49
CA ARG A 106 -3.82 -5.40 4.34
C ARG A 106 -4.97 -6.31 4.78
N GLN A 107 -5.54 -6.05 5.95
CA GLN A 107 -6.66 -6.83 6.48
C GLN A 107 -7.89 -6.74 5.58
N SER A 108 -8.21 -5.57 5.04
CA SER A 108 -9.30 -5.39 4.07
C SER A 108 -9.05 -6.17 2.79
N LYS A 109 -7.83 -6.13 2.23
CA LYS A 109 -7.46 -6.94 1.05
C LYS A 109 -7.65 -8.44 1.35
N THR A 110 -7.11 -8.94 2.46
CA THR A 110 -7.27 -10.35 2.83
C THR A 110 -8.74 -10.72 3.05
N LEU A 111 -9.51 -9.88 3.74
CA LEU A 111 -10.93 -10.13 3.96
C LEU A 111 -11.72 -10.19 2.64
N LEU A 112 -11.41 -9.31 1.70
CA LEU A 112 -12.07 -9.24 0.39
C LEU A 112 -11.66 -10.41 -0.53
N GLU A 113 -10.40 -10.84 -0.49
CA GLU A 113 -9.87 -11.86 -1.41
C GLU A 113 -9.99 -13.28 -0.85
N ALA A 114 -9.85 -13.46 0.46
CA ALA A 114 -9.85 -14.76 1.13
C ALA A 114 -11.08 -14.99 2.03
N GLY A 115 -11.88 -13.96 2.30
CA GLY A 115 -13.06 -14.05 3.18
C GLY A 115 -12.76 -14.05 4.67
N GLU A 116 -11.49 -14.16 5.08
CA GLU A 116 -11.07 -14.21 6.47
C GLU A 116 -9.76 -13.46 6.71
N ILE A 117 -9.55 -12.99 7.94
CA ILE A 117 -8.28 -12.38 8.34
C ILE A 117 -7.48 -13.42 9.12
N LEU A 118 -6.38 -13.90 8.54
CA LEU A 118 -5.42 -14.73 9.25
C LEU A 118 -4.86 -13.99 10.45
N ARG A 119 -5.11 -14.52 11.65
CA ARG A 119 -4.51 -14.05 12.90
C ARG A 119 -3.37 -14.98 13.25
N ASP A 120 -2.16 -14.45 13.25
CA ASP A 120 -1.02 -15.19 13.78
C ASP A 120 -1.17 -15.21 15.30
N GLU A 121 -1.61 -16.35 15.86
CA GLU A 121 -1.61 -16.53 17.30
C GLU A 121 -0.15 -16.67 17.76
N PRO A 122 0.31 -15.84 18.72
CA PRO A 122 1.67 -15.93 19.18
C PRO A 122 1.88 -17.31 19.82
N LYS A 123 2.51 -18.22 19.06
CA LYS A 123 2.99 -19.49 19.62
C LYS A 123 3.97 -19.14 20.72
N PRO A 124 3.85 -19.69 21.94
CA PRO A 124 4.78 -19.39 23.01
C PRO A 124 6.18 -19.74 22.53
N HIS A 125 6.97 -18.70 22.26
CA HIS A 125 8.39 -18.88 21.97
C HIS A 125 8.95 -19.47 23.26
N GLY A 126 9.53 -20.67 23.20
CA GLY A 126 10.22 -21.24 24.36
C GLY A 126 11.15 -20.18 24.96
N LYS A 127 11.24 -20.12 26.29
CA LYS A 127 12.08 -19.12 26.98
C LYS A 127 13.53 -19.30 26.50
N ARG A 128 14.02 -18.39 25.66
CA ARG A 128 15.44 -18.38 25.25
C ARG A 128 16.27 -18.02 26.50
N PRO A 129 17.38 -18.72 26.78
CA PRO A 129 18.23 -18.37 27.91
C PRO A 129 18.68 -16.91 27.82
N SER A 130 18.57 -16.19 28.94
CA SER A 130 18.86 -14.75 29.00
C SER A 130 20.37 -14.52 28.93
N THR A 131 20.88 -14.47 27.70
CA THR A 131 22.26 -14.08 27.43
C THR A 131 22.34 -12.57 27.20
N PRO A 132 23.46 -11.91 27.54
CA PRO A 132 23.66 -10.49 27.24
C PRO A 132 23.46 -10.18 25.74
N THR A 133 23.92 -11.07 24.88
CA THR A 133 23.72 -10.99 23.43
C THR A 133 22.25 -11.17 23.03
N GLY A 134 21.52 -12.09 23.68
CA GLY A 134 20.09 -12.28 23.47
C GLY A 134 19.28 -11.03 23.79
N LYS A 135 19.62 -10.30 24.87
CA LYS A 135 18.96 -9.04 25.21
C LYS A 135 19.16 -7.95 24.15
N LEU A 136 20.31 -7.93 23.48
CA LEU A 136 20.53 -7.05 22.34
C LEU A 136 19.60 -7.45 21.19
N VAL A 137 19.56 -8.73 20.82
CA VAL A 137 18.65 -9.21 19.75
C VAL A 137 17.19 -8.89 20.06
N ASP A 138 16.73 -9.15 21.30
CA ASP A 138 15.36 -8.85 21.73
C ASP A 138 15.01 -7.35 21.62
N ALA A 139 15.98 -6.47 21.91
CA ALA A 139 15.79 -5.02 21.77
C ALA A 139 15.67 -4.58 20.30
N TRP A 140 16.41 -5.24 19.41
CA TRP A 140 16.36 -4.98 17.97
C TRP A 140 15.08 -5.53 17.33
N GLU A 141 14.63 -6.73 17.73
CA GLU A 141 13.36 -7.30 17.30
C GLU A 141 12.16 -6.42 17.70
N LYS A 142 12.14 -5.92 18.96
CA LYS A 142 11.11 -4.99 19.43
C LYS A 142 11.06 -3.69 18.62
N ARG A 143 12.20 -3.23 18.12
CA ARG A 143 12.28 -2.04 17.25
C ARG A 143 11.84 -2.35 15.81
N ALA A 144 12.11 -3.55 15.32
CA ALA A 144 11.78 -4.00 13.96
C ALA A 144 10.29 -4.35 13.78
N GLN A 145 9.60 -4.83 14.83
CA GLN A 145 8.17 -5.19 14.78
C GLN A 145 7.23 -4.04 14.38
N GLY A 146 7.68 -2.78 14.40
CA GLY A 146 6.92 -1.63 13.88
C GLY A 146 6.88 -1.50 12.35
N GLY A 147 7.64 -2.31 11.62
CA GLY A 147 7.66 -2.37 10.16
C GLY A 147 7.41 -3.80 9.70
N GLY A 148 6.15 -4.23 9.68
CA GLY A 148 5.79 -5.56 9.19
C GLY A 148 6.20 -5.75 7.72
N TYR A 149 7.39 -6.30 7.52
CA TYR A 149 7.78 -7.02 6.32
C TYR A 149 7.31 -8.46 6.50
N LEU A 150 6.53 -8.96 5.54
CA LEU A 150 6.66 -10.34 5.08
C LEU A 150 7.66 -10.30 3.94
#